data_AF-A0A382GND9-F1
#
_entry.id   AF-A0A382GND9-F1
#
_cell.length_a   1.000
_cell.length_b   1.000
_cell.length_c   1.000
_cell.angle_alpha   90.00
_cell.angle_beta   90.00
_cell.angle_gamma   90.00
#
_symmetry.space_group_name_H-M   'P 1'
#
loop_
_entity.id
_entity.type
_entity.pdbx_description
1 polymer ?
#
loop_
_entity_poly.entity_id
_entity_poly.type
_entity_poly.pdbx_seq_one_letter_code
_entity_poly.pdbx_strand_id
1 'polypeptide(L)'
;MSDMKFCLVFLATILFLSPFMLHYSFAEKGTFVDEVKFIQYLDENTALEEVRNGNLDIYFFRVSSDRIESDKAREGIQVFESTGGSYSMLVNPSISDKFNPFSITELRFALNYLIDRNLIVNELIGGYGNAMISNYGIFSADYLSIIEELESFHFKYNPALADEIISRELEGAGAEKIDGLWHYNGKQIEITFFIRSDDPVRKSIGEILSSELEKIGFKVNKDFG
;
A
#
# COMPACT_ATOMS: atom_id res chain seq x y z
N MET A 1 -29.32 51.75 64.79
CA MET A 1 -30.17 51.81 63.57
C MET A 1 -29.43 52.25 62.31
N SER A 2 -28.30 52.97 62.41
CA SER A 2 -27.50 53.40 61.25
C SER A 2 -26.75 52.25 60.57
N ASP A 3 -26.15 51.35 61.35
CA ASP A 3 -25.29 50.27 60.82
C ASP A 3 -26.06 49.20 60.04
N MET A 4 -27.30 48.90 60.45
CA MET A 4 -28.15 47.93 59.76
C MET A 4 -28.59 48.42 58.37
N LYS A 5 -28.79 49.74 58.20
CA LYS A 5 -29.11 50.35 56.89
C LYS A 5 -27.88 50.36 55.97
N PHE A 6 -26.70 50.58 56.54
CA PHE A 6 -25.44 50.53 55.78
C PHE A 6 -25.15 49.10 55.28
N CYS A 7 -25.33 48.10 56.14
CA CYS A 7 -25.24 46.68 55.75
C CYS A 7 -26.27 46.28 54.68
N LEU A 8 -27.53 46.73 54.78
CA LEU A 8 -28.55 46.42 53.79
C LEU A 8 -28.28 47.06 52.43
N VAL A 9 -27.76 48.29 52.40
CA VAL A 9 -27.36 48.97 51.15
C VAL A 9 -26.16 48.28 50.52
N PHE A 10 -25.19 47.83 51.33
CA PHE A 10 -24.02 47.07 50.86
C PHE A 10 -24.39 45.69 50.32
N LEU A 11 -25.34 45.00 50.95
CA LEU A 11 -25.87 43.72 50.48
C LEU A 11 -26.69 43.88 49.19
N ALA A 12 -27.49 44.93 49.09
CA ALA A 12 -28.25 45.23 47.88
C ALA A 12 -27.33 45.56 46.69
N THR A 13 -26.27 46.35 46.88
CA THR A 13 -25.31 46.64 45.80
C THR A 13 -24.54 45.40 45.33
N ILE A 14 -24.18 44.49 46.23
CA ILE A 14 -23.55 43.20 45.87
C ILE A 14 -24.51 42.32 45.04
N LEU A 15 -25.79 42.30 45.39
CA LEU A 15 -26.83 41.55 44.66
C LEU A 15 -27.19 42.14 43.29
N PHE A 16 -27.07 43.46 43.11
CA PHE A 16 -27.30 44.11 41.81
C PHE A 16 -26.08 44.10 40.88
N LEU A 17 -24.87 43.88 41.41
CA LEU A 17 -23.63 43.72 40.63
C LEU A 17 -23.39 42.28 40.16
N SER A 18 -24.11 41.28 40.70
CA SER A 18 -23.88 39.86 40.40
C SER A 18 -24.40 39.32 39.05
N PRO A 19 -25.39 39.90 38.32
CA PRO A 19 -25.86 39.29 37.08
C PRO A 19 -24.92 39.52 35.88
N PHE A 20 -23.85 40.31 36.03
CA PHE A 20 -22.89 40.56 34.95
C PHE A 20 -21.70 39.59 34.89
N MET A 21 -21.57 38.67 35.85
CA MET A 21 -20.59 37.59 35.76
C MET A 21 -21.20 36.39 35.03
N LEU A 22 -21.70 36.62 33.81
CA LEU A 22 -21.84 35.57 32.81
C LEU A 22 -20.42 35.03 32.58
N HIS A 23 -20.08 33.96 33.30
CA HIS A 23 -18.94 33.13 32.95
C HIS A 23 -19.27 32.51 31.60
N TYR A 24 -18.97 33.23 30.53
CA TYR A 24 -18.81 32.63 29.21
C TYR A 24 -17.61 31.68 29.33
N SER A 25 -17.89 30.45 29.71
CA SER A 25 -16.97 29.35 29.44
C SER A 25 -17.06 29.14 27.93
N PHE A 26 -16.18 29.84 27.19
CA PHE A 26 -15.86 29.39 25.85
C PHE A 26 -15.13 28.06 26.04
N ALA A 27 -15.73 26.98 25.53
CA ALA A 27 -14.98 25.75 25.33
C ALA A 27 -13.72 26.13 24.53
N GLU A 28 -12.54 25.72 25.00
CA GLU A 28 -11.35 25.84 24.17
C GLU A 28 -11.67 25.24 22.81
N LYS A 29 -11.36 26.00 21.75
CA LYS A 29 -11.60 25.54 20.38
C LYS A 29 -10.80 24.24 20.23
N GLY A 30 -11.50 23.10 20.17
CA GLY A 30 -10.88 21.77 20.15
C GLY A 30 -10.09 21.46 18.87
N THR A 31 -9.93 22.44 17.98
CA THR A 31 -9.23 22.36 16.71
C THR A 31 -8.57 23.70 16.37
N PHE A 32 -7.41 23.64 15.71
CA PHE A 32 -6.70 24.83 15.24
C PHE A 32 -7.29 25.40 13.94
N VAL A 33 -8.16 24.66 13.24
CA VAL A 33 -8.74 25.07 11.95
C VAL A 33 -10.25 25.29 12.04
N ASP A 34 -10.79 26.16 11.19
CA ASP A 34 -12.23 26.41 11.07
C ASP A 34 -12.93 25.44 10.10
N GLU A 35 -12.22 24.99 9.05
CA GLU A 35 -12.77 24.13 8.00
C GLU A 35 -11.68 23.19 7.44
N VAL A 36 -12.07 22.00 7.02
CA VAL A 36 -11.23 21.06 6.24
C VAL A 36 -12.00 20.66 5.00
N LYS A 37 -11.42 20.87 3.81
CA LYS A 37 -12.02 20.46 2.52
C LYS A 37 -11.25 19.29 1.93
N PHE A 38 -11.98 18.22 1.58
CA PHE A 38 -11.43 17.10 0.83
C PHE A 38 -11.73 17.30 -0.65
N ILE A 39 -10.67 17.42 -1.45
CA ILE A 39 -10.75 17.60 -2.89
C ILE A 39 -10.15 16.35 -3.54
N GLN A 40 -10.89 15.75 -4.48
CA GLN A 40 -10.43 14.58 -5.20
C GLN A 40 -9.80 15.01 -6.53
N TYR A 41 -8.55 14.59 -6.74
CA TYR A 41 -7.87 14.64 -8.02
C TYR A 41 -7.66 13.21 -8.53
N LEU A 42 -7.96 12.97 -9.80
CA LEU A 42 -7.72 11.66 -10.45
C LEU A 42 -6.30 11.54 -10.99
N ASP A 43 -5.66 12.67 -11.28
CA ASP A 43 -4.29 12.75 -11.78
C ASP A 43 -3.37 13.29 -10.68
N GLU A 44 -2.33 12.53 -10.37
CA GLU A 44 -1.36 12.84 -9.33
C GLU A 44 -0.53 14.10 -9.66
N ASN A 45 -0.28 14.38 -10.95
CA ASN A 45 0.49 15.57 -11.35
C ASN A 45 -0.27 16.84 -11.01
N THR A 46 -1.55 16.86 -11.34
CA THR A 46 -2.45 17.97 -11.04
C THR A 46 -2.47 18.22 -9.53
N ALA A 47 -2.65 17.17 -8.72
CA ALA A 47 -2.68 17.31 -7.27
C ALA A 47 -1.37 17.90 -6.71
N LEU A 48 -0.21 17.45 -7.22
CA LEU A 48 1.09 17.95 -6.80
C LEU A 48 1.30 19.43 -7.15
N GLU A 49 0.88 19.85 -8.35
CA GLU A 49 0.98 21.24 -8.78
C GLU A 49 0.03 22.18 -8.03
N GLU A 50 -1.15 21.70 -7.62
CA GLU A 50 -2.05 22.46 -6.74
C GLU A 50 -1.42 22.70 -5.36
N VAL A 51 -0.63 21.75 -4.83
CA VAL A 51 0.17 21.97 -3.62
C VAL A 51 1.26 23.02 -3.87
N ARG A 52 2.01 22.86 -4.96
CA ARG A 52 3.10 23.79 -5.33
C ARG A 52 2.60 25.24 -5.48
N ASN A 53 1.39 25.41 -6.02
CA ASN A 53 0.76 26.71 -6.23
C ASN A 53 0.05 27.27 -4.98
N GLY A 54 -0.03 26.50 -3.88
CA GLY A 54 -0.69 26.91 -2.63
C GLY A 54 -2.22 26.86 -2.68
N ASN A 55 -2.80 26.20 -3.67
CA ASN A 55 -4.25 25.96 -3.77
C ASN A 55 -4.70 24.74 -2.96
N LEU A 56 -3.77 23.81 -2.69
CA LEU A 56 -3.96 22.62 -1.87
C LEU A 56 -2.92 22.60 -0.74
N ASP A 57 -3.35 22.56 0.51
CA ASP A 57 -2.40 22.56 1.64
C ASP A 57 -1.61 21.24 1.74
N ILE A 58 -2.28 20.11 1.53
CA ILE A 58 -1.70 18.77 1.68
C ILE A 58 -2.24 17.85 0.58
N TYR A 59 -1.34 17.24 -0.19
CA TYR A 59 -1.65 16.08 -1.00
C TYR A 59 -1.46 14.81 -0.17
N PHE A 60 -2.57 14.18 0.23
CA PHE A 60 -2.57 13.04 1.16
C PHE A 60 -2.44 11.68 0.44
N PHE A 61 -1.44 11.57 -0.43
CA PHE A 61 -1.08 10.31 -1.09
C PHE A 61 0.40 10.29 -1.44
N ARG A 62 0.90 9.16 -1.93
CA ARG A 62 2.30 9.07 -2.37
C ARG A 62 2.57 9.99 -3.56
N VAL A 63 3.79 10.51 -3.62
CA VAL A 63 4.32 11.21 -4.78
C VAL A 63 5.30 10.29 -5.49
N SER A 64 5.19 10.20 -6.81
CA SER A 64 6.10 9.39 -7.62
C SER A 64 7.55 9.89 -7.51
N SER A 65 8.51 8.97 -7.44
CA SER A 65 9.91 9.27 -7.11
C SER A 65 10.61 10.17 -8.13
N ASP A 66 10.26 10.02 -9.41
CA ASP A 66 10.72 10.85 -10.54
C ASP A 66 10.34 12.33 -10.37
N ARG A 67 9.27 12.63 -9.64
CA ARG A 67 8.80 14.00 -9.43
C ARG A 67 9.48 14.72 -8.30
N ILE A 68 10.28 14.01 -7.51
CA ILE A 68 11.00 14.55 -6.36
C ILE A 68 12.49 14.23 -6.45
N GLU A 69 13.01 13.86 -7.62
CA GLU A 69 14.40 13.40 -7.74
C GLU A 69 15.46 14.49 -7.49
N SER A 70 15.11 15.77 -7.70
CA SER A 70 16.06 16.90 -7.62
C SER A 70 15.56 18.03 -6.72
N ASP A 71 16.48 18.86 -6.24
CA ASP A 71 16.15 20.05 -5.43
C ASP A 71 15.20 20.99 -6.18
N LYS A 72 15.39 21.15 -7.50
CA LYS A 72 14.50 21.94 -8.35
C LYS A 72 13.10 21.33 -8.41
N ALA A 73 12.98 20.01 -8.51
CA ALA A 73 11.68 19.36 -8.55
C ALA A 73 10.90 19.54 -7.23
N ARG A 74 11.62 19.63 -6.11
CA ARG A 74 11.08 19.87 -4.76
C ARG A 74 10.78 21.34 -4.45
N GLU A 75 11.11 22.29 -5.32
CA GLU A 75 10.86 23.71 -5.07
C GLU A 75 9.35 24.00 -4.90
N GLY A 76 8.98 24.65 -3.80
CA GLY A 76 7.58 25.00 -3.49
C GLY A 76 6.75 23.88 -2.85
N ILE A 77 7.34 22.73 -2.54
CA ILE A 77 6.67 21.63 -1.84
C ILE A 77 7.53 21.10 -0.69
N GLN A 78 6.88 20.61 0.37
CA GLN A 78 7.52 19.85 1.42
C GLN A 78 7.08 18.40 1.34
N VAL A 79 8.05 17.48 1.25
CA VAL A 79 7.80 16.04 1.17
C VAL A 79 8.08 15.43 2.54
N PHE A 80 7.14 14.63 3.03
CA PHE A 80 7.29 13.87 4.26
C PHE A 80 7.45 12.38 3.91
N GLU A 81 8.59 11.81 4.28
CA GLU A 81 8.81 10.38 4.13
C GLU A 81 8.07 9.62 5.23
N SER A 82 7.32 8.60 4.82
CA SER A 82 6.58 7.73 5.73
C SER A 82 6.51 6.33 5.15
N THR A 83 6.48 5.33 6.03
CA THR A 83 6.18 3.96 5.63
C THR A 83 4.67 3.83 5.41
N GLY A 84 4.27 3.62 4.16
CA GLY A 84 2.85 3.55 3.80
C GLY A 84 2.60 2.65 2.61
N GLY A 85 1.59 1.78 2.75
CA GLY A 85 1.16 0.86 1.70
C GLY A 85 2.13 -0.31 1.46
N SER A 86 1.68 -1.26 0.67
CA SER A 86 2.49 -2.36 0.17
C SER A 86 1.98 -2.79 -1.20
N TYR A 87 2.86 -3.37 -1.99
CA TYR A 87 2.47 -4.09 -3.20
C TYR A 87 2.47 -5.58 -2.88
N SER A 88 1.42 -6.28 -3.30
CA SER A 88 1.31 -7.71 -3.16
C SER A 88 0.75 -8.31 -4.44
N MET A 89 1.13 -9.55 -4.70
CA MET A 89 0.46 -10.39 -5.69
C MET A 89 -0.46 -11.33 -4.93
N LEU A 90 -1.76 -11.22 -5.21
CA LEU A 90 -2.76 -12.14 -4.65
C LEU A 90 -2.96 -13.28 -5.63
N VAL A 91 -3.01 -14.50 -5.10
CA VAL A 91 -3.12 -15.72 -5.87
C VAL A 91 -4.32 -16.50 -5.35
N ASN A 92 -5.17 -17.04 -6.22
CA ASN A 92 -6.31 -17.87 -5.84
C ASN A 92 -5.86 -19.32 -5.58
N PRO A 93 -5.88 -19.82 -4.32
CA PRO A 93 -5.45 -21.18 -4.00
C PRO A 93 -6.57 -22.22 -4.14
N SER A 94 -7.77 -21.82 -4.55
CA SER A 94 -8.93 -22.72 -4.57
C SER A 94 -8.72 -23.89 -5.52
N ILE A 95 -9.05 -25.08 -5.05
CA ILE A 95 -9.28 -26.24 -5.91
C ILE A 95 -10.56 -25.98 -6.72
N SER A 96 -10.57 -26.39 -7.98
CA SER A 96 -11.73 -26.23 -8.87
C SER A 96 -11.80 -27.39 -9.87
N ASP A 97 -12.90 -27.49 -10.61
CA ASP A 97 -13.06 -28.49 -11.68
C ASP A 97 -12.03 -28.31 -12.82
N LYS A 98 -11.58 -27.07 -13.03
CA LYS A 98 -10.46 -26.78 -13.93
C LYS A 98 -9.16 -26.84 -13.11
N PHE A 99 -8.13 -27.43 -13.70
CA PHE A 99 -6.82 -27.48 -13.07
C PHE A 99 -6.32 -26.06 -12.78
N ASN A 100 -6.12 -25.77 -11.49
CA ASN A 100 -5.55 -24.52 -11.02
C ASN A 100 -4.13 -24.81 -10.52
N PRO A 101 -3.07 -24.36 -11.22
CA PRO A 101 -1.70 -24.62 -10.76
C PRO A 101 -1.46 -24.06 -9.36
N PHE A 102 -2.14 -22.97 -8.99
CA PHE A 102 -1.96 -22.34 -7.69
C PHE A 102 -2.72 -23.00 -6.55
N SER A 103 -3.50 -24.07 -6.79
CA SER A 103 -3.96 -24.91 -5.69
C SER A 103 -2.81 -25.70 -5.05
N ILE A 104 -1.70 -25.90 -5.76
CA ILE A 104 -0.47 -26.51 -5.26
C ILE A 104 0.29 -25.47 -4.42
N THR A 105 0.62 -25.82 -3.18
CA THR A 105 1.25 -24.89 -2.23
C THR A 105 2.64 -24.49 -2.69
N GLU A 106 3.41 -25.46 -3.16
CA GLU A 106 4.78 -25.35 -3.63
C GLU A 106 4.89 -24.39 -4.80
N LEU A 107 3.90 -24.37 -5.71
CA LEU A 107 3.83 -23.38 -6.79
C LEU A 107 3.65 -21.97 -6.26
N ARG A 108 2.83 -21.76 -5.22
CA ARG A 108 2.67 -20.43 -4.59
C ARG A 108 3.96 -20.01 -3.88
N PHE A 109 4.69 -20.94 -3.28
CA PHE A 109 6.02 -20.67 -2.70
C PHE A 109 7.04 -20.33 -3.79
N ALA A 110 7.02 -21.05 -4.93
CA ALA A 110 7.93 -20.82 -6.05
C ALA A 110 7.86 -19.38 -6.59
N LEU A 111 6.67 -18.76 -6.57
CA LEU A 111 6.50 -17.36 -6.96
C LEU A 111 7.39 -16.39 -6.16
N ASN A 112 7.71 -16.69 -4.90
CA ASN A 112 8.60 -15.85 -4.11
C ASN A 112 10.02 -15.79 -4.64
N TYR A 113 10.49 -16.85 -5.30
CA TYR A 113 11.79 -16.89 -5.97
C TYR A 113 11.73 -16.31 -7.40
N LEU A 114 10.54 -16.22 -7.99
CA LEU A 114 10.34 -15.63 -9.32
C LEU A 114 10.27 -14.09 -9.29
N ILE A 115 9.85 -13.50 -8.17
CA ILE A 115 9.68 -12.04 -8.05
C ILE A 115 11.01 -11.37 -7.69
N ASP A 116 11.55 -10.58 -8.62
CA ASP A 116 12.68 -9.69 -8.34
C ASP A 116 12.22 -8.42 -7.61
N ARG A 117 12.22 -8.50 -6.27
CA ARG A 117 11.85 -7.37 -5.40
C ARG A 117 12.85 -6.22 -5.48
N ASN A 118 14.12 -6.49 -5.76
CA ASN A 118 15.13 -5.44 -5.86
C ASN A 118 14.93 -4.62 -7.13
N LEU A 119 14.62 -5.29 -8.24
CA LEU A 119 14.24 -4.60 -9.48
C LEU A 119 12.99 -3.74 -9.27
N ILE A 120 11.97 -4.26 -8.59
CA ILE A 120 10.76 -3.46 -8.28
C ILE A 120 11.13 -2.23 -7.44
N VAL A 121 11.90 -2.40 -6.35
CA VAL A 121 12.25 -1.29 -5.46
C VAL A 121 13.12 -0.24 -6.17
N ASN A 122 14.17 -0.67 -6.85
CA ASN A 122 15.16 0.24 -7.41
C ASN A 122 14.67 0.88 -8.71
N GLU A 123 14.10 0.09 -9.62
CA GLU A 123 13.77 0.54 -10.97
C GLU A 123 12.36 1.13 -11.08
N LEU A 124 11.38 0.61 -10.33
CA LEU A 124 9.98 1.05 -10.48
C LEU A 124 9.55 2.13 -9.48
N ILE A 125 10.20 2.19 -8.31
CA ILE A 125 9.87 3.18 -7.26
C ILE A 125 11.10 3.97 -6.79
N GLY A 126 12.18 3.96 -7.57
CA GLY A 126 13.34 4.84 -7.35
C GLY A 126 14.03 4.66 -6.00
N GLY A 127 13.98 3.47 -5.41
CA GLY A 127 14.52 3.18 -4.08
C GLY A 127 13.60 3.53 -2.91
N TYR A 128 12.41 4.11 -3.16
CA TYR A 128 11.44 4.48 -2.12
C TYR A 128 10.58 3.29 -1.69
N GLY A 129 11.23 2.25 -1.17
CA GLY A 129 10.55 1.07 -0.63
C GLY A 129 11.52 0.05 -0.06
N ASN A 130 10.96 -0.98 0.56
CA ASN A 130 11.75 -2.10 1.09
C ASN A 130 11.15 -3.42 0.59
N ALA A 131 12.01 -4.37 0.26
CA ALA A 131 11.58 -5.71 -0.09
C ALA A 131 10.86 -6.38 1.10
N MET A 132 9.66 -6.91 0.85
CA MET A 132 8.88 -7.63 1.86
C MET A 132 8.63 -9.07 1.39
N ILE A 133 8.86 -10.02 2.29
CA ILE A 133 8.58 -11.46 2.07
C ILE A 133 7.43 -11.98 2.93
N SER A 134 6.85 -11.11 3.77
CA SER A 134 5.72 -11.41 4.64
C SER A 134 4.86 -10.15 4.84
N ASN A 135 3.60 -10.36 5.20
CA ASN A 135 2.69 -9.28 5.60
C ASN A 135 3.14 -8.59 6.90
N TYR A 136 3.91 -9.30 7.72
CA TYR A 136 4.59 -8.73 8.87
C TYR A 136 6.03 -8.42 8.47
N GLY A 137 6.40 -7.14 8.48
CA GLY A 137 7.77 -6.69 8.31
C GLY A 137 8.35 -6.17 9.62
N ILE A 138 9.57 -5.64 9.59
CA ILE A 138 10.32 -5.10 10.75
C ILE A 138 9.55 -4.05 11.59
N PHE A 139 8.51 -3.45 11.04
CA PHE A 139 7.65 -2.47 11.70
C PHE A 139 6.53 -3.12 12.55
N SER A 140 6.33 -4.43 12.45
CA SER A 140 5.34 -5.18 13.23
C SER A 140 5.98 -5.78 14.48
N ALA A 141 5.31 -5.67 15.63
CA ALA A 141 5.71 -6.34 16.86
C ALA A 141 5.77 -7.87 16.69
N ASP A 142 4.89 -8.44 15.86
CA ASP A 142 4.81 -9.88 15.61
C ASP A 142 5.96 -10.39 14.73
N TYR A 143 6.74 -9.51 14.07
CA TYR A 143 7.80 -9.92 13.15
C TYR A 143 8.85 -10.79 13.83
N LEU A 144 9.23 -10.46 15.08
CA LEU A 144 10.20 -11.23 15.86
C LEU A 144 9.74 -12.66 16.14
N SER A 145 8.42 -12.90 16.17
CA SER A 145 7.87 -14.24 16.43
C SER A 145 7.90 -15.16 15.20
N ILE A 146 8.08 -14.61 14.01
CA ILE A 146 8.02 -15.37 12.74
C ILE A 146 9.32 -15.31 11.94
N ILE A 147 10.31 -14.51 12.35
CA ILE A 147 11.51 -14.24 11.55
C ILE A 147 12.31 -15.51 11.25
N GLU A 148 12.49 -16.40 12.23
CA GLU A 148 13.23 -17.67 12.05
C GLU A 148 12.58 -18.55 10.97
N GLU A 149 11.24 -18.67 11.01
CA GLU A 149 10.48 -19.42 10.01
C GLU A 149 10.60 -18.77 8.63
N LEU A 150 10.48 -17.44 8.54
CA LEU A 150 10.61 -16.71 7.28
C LEU A 150 12.01 -16.86 6.66
N GLU A 151 13.06 -16.81 7.47
CA GLU A 151 14.43 -16.95 7.02
C GLU A 151 14.72 -18.37 6.51
N SER A 152 14.05 -19.39 7.07
CA SER A 152 14.19 -20.80 6.66
C SER A 152 13.83 -21.04 5.19
N PHE A 153 12.92 -20.24 4.62
CA PHE A 153 12.55 -20.32 3.21
C PHE A 153 13.62 -19.73 2.28
N HIS A 154 14.53 -18.91 2.80
CA HIS A 154 15.57 -18.25 2.01
C HIS A 154 15.03 -17.52 0.76
N PHE A 155 13.85 -16.89 0.86
CA PHE A 155 13.24 -16.20 -0.26
C PHE A 155 14.14 -15.09 -0.81
N LYS A 156 14.66 -15.34 -2.01
CA LYS A 156 15.49 -14.44 -2.81
C LYS A 156 15.17 -14.68 -4.27
N TYR A 157 15.35 -13.66 -5.11
CA TYR A 157 15.17 -13.82 -6.54
C TYR A 157 16.11 -14.90 -7.08
N ASN A 158 15.51 -15.99 -7.55
CA ASN A 158 16.16 -17.16 -8.11
C ASN A 158 15.17 -17.83 -9.09
N PRO A 159 15.04 -17.31 -10.32
CA PRO A 159 14.07 -17.81 -11.29
C PRO A 159 14.36 -19.25 -11.72
N ALA A 160 15.63 -19.70 -11.65
CA ALA A 160 15.98 -21.09 -11.92
C ALA A 160 15.39 -22.05 -10.87
N LEU A 161 15.48 -21.69 -9.58
CA LEU A 161 14.84 -22.47 -8.51
C LEU A 161 13.31 -22.42 -8.61
N ALA A 162 12.74 -21.28 -9.00
CA ALA A 162 11.31 -21.18 -9.25
C ALA A 162 10.85 -22.15 -10.36
N ASP A 163 11.55 -22.17 -11.51
CA ASP A 163 11.25 -23.07 -12.62
C ASP A 163 11.45 -24.54 -12.24
N GLU A 164 12.49 -24.87 -11.45
CA GLU A 164 12.70 -26.22 -10.93
C GLU A 164 11.52 -26.71 -10.09
N ILE A 165 11.10 -25.92 -9.09
CA ILE A 165 9.98 -26.26 -8.21
C ILE A 165 8.70 -26.36 -9.05
N ILE A 166 8.41 -25.37 -9.89
CA ILE A 166 7.19 -25.36 -10.71
C ILE A 166 7.16 -26.60 -11.62
N SER A 167 8.26 -26.92 -12.29
CA SER A 167 8.35 -28.07 -13.20
C SER A 167 8.10 -29.38 -12.48
N ARG A 168 8.81 -29.60 -11.36
CA ARG A 168 8.67 -30.82 -10.56
C ARG A 168 7.24 -31.07 -10.10
N GLU A 169 6.61 -30.03 -9.57
CA GLU A 169 5.27 -30.14 -8.99
C GLU A 169 4.17 -30.25 -10.06
N LEU A 170 4.34 -29.57 -11.20
CA LEU A 170 3.44 -29.72 -12.34
C LEU A 170 3.54 -31.13 -12.93
N GLU A 171 4.74 -31.63 -13.17
CA GLU A 171 4.96 -33.01 -13.64
C GLU A 171 4.40 -34.03 -12.66
N GLY A 172 4.63 -33.84 -11.36
CA GLY A 172 4.07 -34.67 -10.29
C GLY A 172 2.54 -34.66 -10.26
N ALA A 173 1.91 -33.55 -10.65
CA ALA A 173 0.47 -33.46 -10.80
C ALA A 173 -0.06 -34.12 -12.08
N GLY A 174 0.81 -34.49 -13.03
CA GLY A 174 0.46 -35.07 -14.34
C GLY A 174 0.39 -34.04 -15.47
N ALA A 175 0.98 -32.86 -15.30
CA ALA A 175 1.19 -31.92 -16.40
C ALA A 175 2.44 -32.28 -17.22
N GLU A 176 2.48 -31.84 -18.46
CA GLU A 176 3.56 -32.11 -19.40
C GLU A 176 4.00 -30.80 -20.07
N LYS A 177 5.32 -30.64 -20.28
CA LYS A 177 5.87 -29.49 -21.02
C LYS A 177 6.04 -29.88 -22.49
N ILE A 178 5.21 -29.32 -23.36
CA ILE A 178 5.21 -29.57 -24.80
C ILE A 178 5.60 -28.28 -25.51
N ASP A 179 6.67 -28.30 -26.31
CA ASP A 179 7.22 -27.13 -27.01
C ASP A 179 7.46 -25.92 -26.09
N GLY A 180 7.90 -26.18 -24.85
CA GLY A 180 8.16 -25.16 -23.85
C GLY A 180 6.91 -24.66 -23.11
N LEU A 181 5.73 -25.18 -23.42
CA LEU A 181 4.45 -24.76 -22.83
C LEU A 181 3.85 -25.86 -21.95
N TRP A 182 3.35 -25.48 -20.79
CA TRP A 182 2.72 -26.40 -19.84
C TRP A 182 1.32 -26.80 -20.28
N HIS A 183 1.05 -28.10 -20.27
CA HIS A 183 -0.23 -28.70 -20.59
C HIS A 183 -0.68 -29.62 -19.47
N TYR A 184 -1.99 -29.66 -19.19
CA TYR A 184 -2.62 -30.59 -18.26
C TYR A 184 -3.82 -31.22 -18.95
N ASN A 185 -3.90 -32.56 -18.97
CA ASN A 185 -4.94 -33.31 -19.68
C ASN A 185 -5.13 -32.84 -21.15
N GLY A 186 -4.03 -32.62 -21.86
CA GLY A 186 -4.01 -32.18 -23.26
C GLY A 186 -4.42 -30.72 -23.50
N LYS A 187 -4.64 -29.91 -22.45
CA LYS A 187 -4.95 -28.48 -22.57
C LYS A 187 -3.83 -27.63 -22.00
N GLN A 188 -3.46 -26.56 -22.68
CA GLN A 188 -2.47 -25.61 -22.17
C GLN A 188 -2.95 -25.01 -20.84
N ILE A 189 -2.04 -24.90 -19.87
CA ILE A 189 -2.32 -24.28 -18.57
C ILE A 189 -2.34 -22.76 -18.76
N GLU A 190 -3.49 -22.16 -18.47
CA GLU A 190 -3.73 -20.74 -18.66
C GLU A 190 -3.98 -20.04 -17.31
N ILE A 191 -3.26 -18.95 -17.07
CA ILE A 191 -3.39 -18.08 -15.91
C ILE A 191 -4.06 -16.78 -16.37
N THR A 192 -5.20 -16.44 -15.76
CA THR A 192 -5.75 -15.08 -15.90
C THR A 192 -5.09 -14.19 -14.86
N PHE A 193 -4.43 -13.13 -15.32
CA PHE A 193 -3.73 -12.19 -14.47
C PHE A 193 -4.38 -10.80 -14.57
N PHE A 194 -5.12 -10.43 -13.53
CA PHE A 194 -5.69 -9.10 -13.41
C PHE A 194 -4.61 -8.07 -13.05
N ILE A 195 -4.50 -7.02 -13.86
CA ILE A 195 -3.51 -5.95 -13.74
C ILE A 195 -4.23 -4.61 -13.70
N ARG A 196 -4.02 -3.85 -12.63
CA ARG A 196 -4.58 -2.50 -12.49
C ARG A 196 -3.88 -1.53 -13.45
N SER A 197 -4.63 -0.93 -14.36
CA SER A 197 -4.13 0.03 -15.34
C SER A 197 -4.09 1.47 -14.83
N ASP A 198 -4.86 1.75 -13.77
CA ASP A 198 -4.95 3.07 -13.12
C ASP A 198 -3.70 3.46 -12.32
N ASP A 199 -2.88 2.48 -11.94
CA ASP A 199 -1.63 2.68 -11.19
C ASP A 199 -0.42 2.23 -12.03
N PRO A 200 0.40 3.17 -12.52
CA PRO A 200 1.55 2.85 -13.39
C PRO A 200 2.53 1.86 -12.78
N VAL A 201 2.77 1.93 -11.46
CA VAL A 201 3.69 1.02 -10.77
C VAL A 201 3.11 -0.39 -10.73
N ARG A 202 1.83 -0.53 -10.38
CA ARG A 202 1.16 -1.84 -10.37
C ARG A 202 1.08 -2.45 -11.77
N LYS A 203 0.83 -1.62 -12.78
CA LYS A 203 0.84 -2.05 -14.19
C LYS A 203 2.20 -2.61 -14.57
N SER A 204 3.29 -1.88 -14.33
CA SER A 204 4.65 -2.33 -14.62
C SER A 204 5.00 -3.63 -13.88
N ILE A 205 4.66 -3.74 -12.59
CA ILE A 205 4.86 -4.98 -11.82
C ILE A 205 4.09 -6.14 -12.47
N GLY A 206 2.81 -5.95 -12.80
CA GLY A 206 1.98 -6.98 -13.44
C GLY A 206 2.52 -7.43 -14.79
N GLU A 207 2.99 -6.49 -15.62
CA GLU A 207 3.59 -6.78 -16.92
C GLU A 207 4.88 -7.60 -16.78
N ILE A 208 5.76 -7.24 -15.85
CA ILE A 208 7.00 -7.98 -15.57
C ILE A 208 6.68 -9.40 -15.12
N LEU A 209 5.81 -9.56 -14.10
CA LEU A 209 5.46 -10.88 -13.57
C LEU A 209 4.72 -11.75 -14.60
N SER A 210 3.87 -11.15 -15.44
CA SER A 210 3.23 -11.87 -16.54
C SER A 210 4.25 -12.42 -17.54
N SER A 211 5.29 -11.64 -17.86
CA SER A 211 6.38 -12.06 -18.75
C SER A 211 7.20 -13.20 -18.13
N GLU A 212 7.49 -13.14 -16.83
CA GLU A 212 8.19 -14.23 -16.14
C GLU A 212 7.38 -15.54 -16.12
N LEU A 213 6.06 -15.46 -15.92
CA LEU A 213 5.17 -16.63 -16.01
C LEU A 213 5.10 -17.19 -17.44
N GLU A 214 5.05 -16.32 -18.46
CA GLU A 214 5.10 -16.71 -19.87
C GLU A 214 6.42 -17.45 -20.20
N LYS A 215 7.56 -16.96 -19.71
CA LYS A 215 8.88 -17.60 -19.90
C LYS A 215 8.98 -19.01 -19.28
N ILE A 216 8.28 -19.25 -18.17
CA ILE A 216 8.23 -20.56 -17.51
C ILE A 216 7.36 -21.57 -18.30
N GLY A 217 6.52 -21.07 -19.21
CA GLY A 217 5.71 -21.88 -20.12
C GLY A 217 4.22 -21.82 -19.87
N PHE A 218 3.74 -20.94 -18.99
CA PHE A 218 2.30 -20.71 -18.83
C PHE A 218 1.76 -19.83 -19.96
N LYS A 219 0.51 -20.07 -20.35
CA LYS A 219 -0.25 -19.06 -21.10
C LYS A 219 -0.75 -18.02 -20.11
N VAL A 220 -0.47 -16.74 -20.32
CA VAL A 220 -0.99 -15.67 -19.46
C VAL A 220 -2.00 -14.82 -20.23
N ASN A 221 -3.22 -14.74 -19.71
CA ASN A 221 -4.25 -13.81 -20.17
C ASN A 221 -4.26 -12.58 -19.26
N LYS A 222 -3.74 -11.45 -19.76
CA LYS A 222 -3.65 -10.19 -19.01
C LYS A 222 -4.99 -9.47 -19.08
N ASP A 223 -5.64 -9.30 -17.94
CA ASP A 223 -6.92 -8.60 -17.80
C ASP A 223 -6.67 -7.23 -17.17
N PHE A 224 -6.83 -6.16 -17.94
CA PHE A 224 -6.56 -4.80 -17.47
C PHE A 224 -7.83 -4.17 -16.89
N GLY A 225 -7.77 -3.81 -15.61
CA GLY A 225 -8.85 -3.09 -14.91
C GLY A 225 -8.56 -1.63 -14.65
#